data_AF-A0A7C2C148-F1
#
_entry.id   AF-A0A7C2C148-F1
#
_cell.length_a   1.000
_cell.length_b   1.000
_cell.length_c   1.000
_cell.angle_alpha   90.00
_cell.angle_beta   90.00
_cell.angle_gamma   90.00
#
_symmetry.space_group_name_H-M   'P 1'
#
loop_
_entity.id
_entity.type
_entity.pdbx_description
1 polymer ?
#
loop_
_entity_poly.entity_id
_entity_poly.type
_entity_poly.pdbx_seq_one_letter_code
_entity_poly.pdbx_strand_id
1 'polypeptide(L)'
;MIPASLLLSLAFLLLSWLLPGALSAFVGFAALAFAAFARLPQGLRGLNLVLLTLGFTLGLKLSGNTLGLIGLVGILVALTTLRLPLGLRLLLGAAILLLSVPLAGFANTFVFELGIQIGIYAAMALGLNVVVGMAGLLDLGYAAFFAVGAYTWAIFGSEQARNFLKGSFPLPGEYMYLFMGIAIVTTAITGLVIGLPALRLRGDYLAIVTLGLGEVVRILANNLDHPINLTNGPQGITPVQRPPIDWFRHLMAALGVRLDQTTDYQLFFYLLVLLMIGLVILVNVNLANSRFGRAWVAI
;
A
#
# COMPACT_ATOMS: atom_id res chain seq x y z
N MET A 1 -1.62 41.55 -2.22
CA MET A 1 -2.81 41.08 -1.47
C MET A 1 -2.66 39.58 -1.24
N ILE A 2 -2.86 39.09 -0.02
CA ILE A 2 -2.77 37.65 0.28
C ILE A 2 -3.99 36.96 -0.36
N PRO A 3 -3.81 35.91 -1.18
CA PRO A 3 -4.92 35.20 -1.78
C PRO A 3 -5.78 34.52 -0.71
N ALA A 4 -7.10 34.54 -0.89
CA ALA A 4 -8.08 34.00 0.07
C ALA A 4 -7.82 32.52 0.41
N SER A 5 -7.28 31.74 -0.52
CA SER A 5 -6.92 30.33 -0.30
C SER A 5 -5.83 30.13 0.75
N LEU A 6 -4.86 31.04 0.84
CA LEU A 6 -3.80 30.97 1.87
C LEU A 6 -4.34 31.37 3.24
N LEU A 7 -5.24 32.36 3.29
CA LEU A 7 -5.91 32.75 4.53
C LEU A 7 -6.74 31.59 5.09
N LEU A 8 -7.49 30.88 4.23
CA LEU A 8 -8.24 29.68 4.63
C LEU A 8 -7.33 28.56 5.13
N SER A 9 -6.16 28.36 4.50
CA SER A 9 -5.19 27.33 4.91
C SER A 9 -4.54 27.66 6.25
N LEU A 10 -4.23 28.95 6.49
CA LEU A 10 -3.73 29.43 7.77
C LEU A 10 -4.80 29.33 8.87
N ALA A 11 -6.04 29.70 8.55
CA ALA A 11 -7.17 29.55 9.48
C ALA A 11 -7.37 28.08 9.85
N PHE A 12 -7.30 27.16 8.89
CA PHE A 12 -7.36 25.72 9.15
C PHE A 12 -6.22 25.23 10.03
N LEU A 13 -4.97 25.66 9.77
CA LEU A 13 -3.81 25.30 10.60
C LEU A 13 -4.03 25.74 12.06
N LEU A 14 -4.44 27.00 12.26
CA LEU A 14 -4.71 27.55 13.60
C LEU A 14 -5.86 26.80 14.29
N LEU A 15 -6.93 26.52 13.56
CA LEU A 15 -8.09 25.84 14.11
C LEU A 15 -7.78 24.36 14.43
N SER A 16 -6.90 23.71 13.67
CA SER A 16 -6.39 22.37 13.98
C SER A 16 -5.52 22.34 15.23
N TRP A 17 -4.90 23.47 15.61
CA TRP A 17 -4.15 23.59 16.86
C TRP A 17 -5.06 23.88 18.05
N LEU A 18 -6.03 24.79 17.90
CA LEU A 18 -6.88 25.26 19.01
C LEU A 18 -8.04 24.31 19.32
N LEU A 19 -8.68 23.76 18.29
CA LEU A 19 -9.89 22.93 18.40
C LEU A 19 -9.76 21.71 17.47
N PRO A 20 -8.82 20.78 17.75
CA PRO A 20 -8.64 19.58 16.94
C PRO A 20 -9.90 18.72 16.98
N GLY A 21 -10.49 18.42 15.82
CA GLY A 21 -11.70 17.60 15.76
C GLY A 21 -12.32 17.51 14.36
N ALA A 22 -13.57 17.05 14.30
CA ALA A 22 -14.29 16.93 13.02
C ALA A 22 -14.51 18.29 12.35
N LEU A 23 -14.85 19.33 13.13
CA LEU A 23 -15.06 20.69 12.62
C LEU A 23 -13.79 21.24 11.94
N SER A 24 -12.62 21.02 12.54
CA SER A 24 -11.35 21.43 11.93
C SER A 24 -11.10 20.71 10.61
N ALA A 25 -11.35 19.39 10.57
CA ALA A 25 -11.21 18.61 9.36
C ALA A 25 -12.14 19.08 8.22
N PHE A 26 -13.40 19.43 8.51
CA PHE A 26 -14.32 19.97 7.51
C PHE A 26 -13.86 21.30 6.93
N VAL A 27 -13.35 22.21 7.77
CA VAL A 27 -12.73 23.46 7.31
C VAL A 27 -11.49 23.15 6.46
N GLY A 28 -10.69 22.14 6.84
CA GLY A 28 -9.56 21.65 6.06
C GLY A 28 -9.95 21.13 4.68
N PHE A 29 -11.03 20.35 4.57
CA PHE A 29 -11.54 19.87 3.28
C PHE A 29 -12.02 21.02 2.39
N ALA A 30 -12.72 22.00 2.97
CA ALA A 30 -13.13 23.20 2.25
C ALA A 30 -11.91 24.01 1.76
N ALA A 31 -10.88 24.15 2.60
CA ALA A 31 -9.64 24.83 2.25
C ALA A 31 -8.88 24.09 1.14
N LEU A 32 -8.81 22.75 1.18
CA LEU A 32 -8.21 21.92 0.15
C LEU A 32 -8.96 22.02 -1.19
N ALA A 33 -10.29 21.95 -1.16
CA ALA A 33 -11.11 22.12 -2.36
C ALA A 33 -10.90 23.50 -2.98
N PHE A 34 -10.94 24.55 -2.15
CA PHE A 34 -10.71 25.91 -2.63
C PHE A 34 -9.29 26.10 -3.19
N ALA A 35 -8.27 25.51 -2.54
CA ALA A 35 -6.89 25.53 -3.02
C ALA A 35 -6.72 24.80 -4.37
N ALA A 36 -7.48 23.72 -4.60
CA ALA A 36 -7.46 22.97 -5.85
C ALA A 36 -8.02 23.79 -7.04
N PHE A 37 -9.11 24.54 -6.83
CA PHE A 37 -9.71 25.38 -7.88
C PHE A 37 -9.10 26.78 -8.01
N ALA A 38 -8.37 27.24 -6.99
CA ALA A 38 -7.75 28.56 -7.01
C ALA A 38 -6.64 28.68 -8.08
N ARG A 39 -6.75 29.74 -8.89
CA ARG A 39 -5.70 30.14 -9.84
C ARG A 39 -4.57 30.86 -9.09
N LEU A 40 -3.66 30.07 -8.53
CA LEU A 40 -2.50 30.56 -7.80
C LEU A 40 -1.21 30.44 -8.64
N PRO A 41 -0.25 31.37 -8.48
CA PRO A 41 1.11 31.16 -8.99
C PRO A 41 1.75 29.95 -8.29
N GLN A 42 2.68 29.29 -9.00
CA GLN A 42 3.22 27.99 -8.58
C GLN A 42 3.82 27.99 -7.15
N GLY A 43 4.54 29.04 -6.78
CA GLY A 43 5.13 29.16 -5.43
C GLY A 43 4.07 29.25 -4.32
N LEU A 44 3.02 30.04 -4.51
CA LEU A 44 1.94 30.18 -3.52
C LEU A 44 1.09 28.91 -3.41
N ARG A 45 0.94 28.17 -4.52
CA ARG A 45 0.26 26.87 -4.50
C ARG A 45 1.04 25.84 -3.69
N GLY A 46 2.36 25.79 -3.86
CA GLY A 46 3.24 24.94 -3.05
C GLY A 46 3.12 25.24 -1.57
N LEU A 47 3.22 26.52 -1.20
CA LEU A 47 3.04 26.97 0.18
C LEU A 47 1.67 26.58 0.75
N ASN A 48 0.61 26.73 -0.04
CA ASN A 48 -0.74 26.37 0.37
C ASN A 48 -0.84 24.88 0.75
N LEU A 49 -0.32 23.99 -0.11
CA LEU A 49 -0.33 22.56 0.17
C LEU A 49 0.57 22.18 1.36
N VAL A 50 1.69 22.87 1.57
CA VAL A 50 2.51 22.69 2.78
C VAL A 50 1.70 23.01 4.04
N LEU A 51 1.00 24.15 4.05
CA LEU A 51 0.18 24.56 5.19
C LEU A 51 -0.97 23.59 5.46
N LEU A 52 -1.64 23.11 4.41
CA LEU A 52 -2.68 22.10 4.53
C LEU A 52 -2.12 20.78 5.06
N THR A 53 -0.94 20.36 4.58
CA THR A 53 -0.25 19.14 5.05
C THR A 53 0.05 19.24 6.55
N LEU A 54 0.60 20.37 7.00
CA LEU A 54 0.87 20.61 8.41
C LEU A 54 -0.43 20.62 9.23
N GLY A 55 -1.49 21.27 8.73
CA GLY A 55 -2.78 21.33 9.40
C GLY A 55 -3.41 19.94 9.60
N PHE A 56 -3.47 19.13 8.55
CA PHE A 56 -3.98 17.76 8.65
C PHE A 56 -3.09 16.86 9.51
N THR A 57 -1.76 17.03 9.46
CA THR A 57 -0.83 16.29 10.32
C THR A 57 -1.02 16.63 11.80
N LEU A 58 -1.15 17.93 12.13
CA LEU A 58 -1.43 18.38 13.49
C LEU A 58 -2.80 17.91 13.98
N GLY A 59 -3.83 18.06 13.13
CA GLY A 59 -5.17 17.58 13.43
C GLY A 59 -5.21 16.08 13.70
N LEU A 60 -4.49 15.28 12.91
CA LEU A 60 -4.34 13.84 13.15
C LEU A 60 -3.69 13.54 14.48
N LYS A 61 -2.55 14.18 14.77
CA LYS A 61 -1.78 13.93 15.99
C LYS A 61 -2.56 14.28 17.26
N LEU A 62 -3.30 15.39 17.24
CA LEU A 62 -4.00 15.91 18.42
C LEU A 62 -5.40 15.30 18.59
N SER A 63 -6.15 15.11 17.51
CA SER A 63 -7.53 14.60 17.58
C SER A 63 -7.63 13.07 17.52
N GLY A 64 -6.63 12.39 16.95
CA GLY A 64 -6.71 10.96 16.62
C GLY A 64 -7.76 10.60 15.55
N ASN A 65 -8.43 11.60 14.95
CA ASN A 65 -9.55 11.42 14.03
C ASN A 65 -9.07 11.07 12.61
N THR A 66 -9.61 9.98 12.06
CA THR A 66 -9.31 9.43 10.74
C THR A 66 -9.59 10.39 9.58
N LEU A 67 -10.44 11.41 9.78
CA LEU A 67 -10.70 12.46 8.78
C LEU A 67 -9.43 13.19 8.33
N GLY A 68 -8.45 13.37 9.22
CA GLY A 68 -7.20 14.01 8.82
C GLY A 68 -6.37 13.18 7.84
N LEU A 69 -6.50 11.83 7.88
CA LEU A 69 -5.85 10.92 6.94
C LEU A 69 -6.46 11.06 5.54
N ILE A 70 -7.80 11.17 5.47
CA ILE A 70 -8.50 11.47 4.22
C ILE A 70 -8.00 12.79 3.63
N GLY A 71 -7.76 13.80 4.47
CA GLY A 71 -7.17 15.07 4.07
C GLY A 71 -5.77 14.92 3.46
N LEU A 72 -4.90 14.12 4.10
CA LEU A 72 -3.57 13.81 3.58
C LEU A 72 -3.63 13.04 2.25
N VAL A 73 -4.53 12.07 2.11
CA VAL A 73 -4.77 11.37 0.84
C VAL A 73 -5.26 12.36 -0.24
N GLY A 74 -6.15 13.27 0.11
CA GLY A 74 -6.61 14.34 -0.78
C GLY A 74 -5.46 15.24 -1.25
N ILE A 75 -4.48 15.53 -0.38
CA ILE A 75 -3.27 16.26 -0.75
C ILE A 75 -2.40 15.43 -1.69
N LEU A 76 -2.18 14.14 -1.42
CA LEU A 76 -1.43 13.25 -2.33
C LEU A 76 -2.03 13.25 -3.74
N VAL A 77 -3.36 13.19 -3.84
CA VAL A 77 -4.07 13.32 -5.12
C VAL A 77 -3.84 14.72 -5.72
N ALA A 78 -3.97 15.78 -4.92
CA ALA A 78 -3.73 17.15 -5.39
C ALA A 78 -2.30 17.36 -5.93
N LEU A 79 -1.29 16.69 -5.38
CA LEU A 79 0.10 16.75 -5.89
C LEU A 79 0.22 16.20 -7.32
N THR A 80 -0.62 15.21 -7.68
CA THR A 80 -0.64 14.62 -9.03
C THR A 80 -1.40 15.47 -10.04
N THR A 81 -2.51 16.09 -9.64
CA THR A 81 -3.38 16.87 -10.53
C THR A 81 -2.92 18.31 -10.71
N LEU A 82 -2.34 18.92 -9.68
CA LEU A 82 -1.93 20.32 -9.70
C LEU A 82 -0.53 20.49 -10.28
N ARG A 83 -0.37 21.45 -11.21
CA ARG A 83 0.92 21.82 -11.81
C ARG A 83 1.87 22.42 -10.76
N LEU A 84 2.87 21.65 -10.35
CA LEU A 84 3.92 21.98 -9.39
C LEU A 84 5.27 21.45 -9.89
N PRO A 85 6.40 22.05 -9.46
CA PRO A 85 7.72 21.53 -9.82
C PRO A 85 7.91 20.11 -9.24
N LEU A 86 8.54 19.23 -10.03
CA LEU A 86 8.71 17.82 -9.68
C LEU A 86 9.37 17.62 -8.31
N GLY A 87 10.42 18.40 -8.01
CA GLY A 87 11.12 18.31 -6.72
C GLY A 87 10.22 18.59 -5.52
N LEU A 88 9.34 19.60 -5.60
CA LEU A 88 8.41 19.91 -4.53
C LEU A 88 7.33 18.83 -4.38
N ARG A 89 6.84 18.27 -5.50
CA ARG A 89 5.86 17.17 -5.47
C ARG A 89 6.42 15.95 -4.77
N LEU A 90 7.64 15.55 -5.14
CA LEU A 90 8.31 14.38 -4.54
C LEU A 90 8.63 14.62 -3.07
N LEU A 91 9.13 15.81 -2.72
CA LEU A 91 9.42 16.18 -1.33
C LEU A 91 8.16 16.15 -0.47
N LEU A 92 7.06 16.77 -0.91
CA LEU A 92 5.80 16.78 -0.17
C LEU A 92 5.18 15.39 -0.06
N GLY A 93 5.20 14.61 -1.15
CA GLY A 93 4.72 13.23 -1.11
C GLY A 93 5.52 12.38 -0.13
N ALA A 94 6.85 12.47 -0.16
CA ALA A 94 7.73 11.78 0.79
C ALA A 94 7.53 12.25 2.22
N ALA A 95 7.36 13.56 2.46
CA ALA A 95 7.07 14.11 3.77
C ALA A 95 5.74 13.56 4.33
N ILE A 96 4.70 13.47 3.51
CA ILE A 96 3.41 12.91 3.94
C ILE A 96 3.57 11.44 4.33
N LEU A 97 4.19 10.63 3.46
CA LEU A 97 4.30 9.18 3.65
C LEU A 97 5.30 8.78 4.75
N LEU A 98 6.44 9.47 4.88
CA LEU A 98 7.51 9.09 5.81
C LEU A 98 7.49 9.86 7.13
N LEU A 99 6.81 11.01 7.20
CA LEU A 99 6.74 11.82 8.42
C LEU A 99 5.31 11.94 8.94
N SER A 100 4.37 12.43 8.13
CA SER A 100 3.01 12.71 8.60
C SER A 100 2.25 11.45 9.02
N VAL A 101 2.30 10.39 8.19
CA VAL A 101 1.59 9.14 8.50
C VAL A 101 2.20 8.41 9.71
N PRO A 102 3.54 8.21 9.82
CA PRO A 102 4.13 7.62 11.02
C PRO A 102 3.85 8.42 12.30
N LEU A 103 3.93 9.75 12.24
CA LEU A 103 3.63 10.60 13.40
C LEU A 103 2.17 10.44 13.87
N ALA A 104 1.23 10.32 12.93
CA ALA A 104 -0.17 10.03 13.23
C ALA A 104 -0.38 8.59 13.72
N GLY A 105 0.36 7.62 13.16
CA GLY A 105 0.30 6.21 13.53
C GLY A 105 0.73 5.95 14.97
N PHE A 106 1.73 6.67 15.47
CA PHE A 106 2.12 6.59 16.89
C PHE A 106 1.03 7.10 17.85
N ALA A 107 0.17 8.02 17.40
CA ALA A 107 -0.97 8.49 18.19
C ALA A 107 -2.19 7.56 18.06
N ASN A 108 -2.39 6.97 16.88
CA ASN A 108 -3.47 6.04 16.60
C ASN A 108 -3.01 4.91 15.67
N THR A 109 -2.78 3.74 16.26
CA THR A 109 -2.43 2.48 15.59
C THR A 109 -3.30 2.16 14.36
N PHE A 110 -4.58 2.51 14.38
CA PHE A 110 -5.49 2.26 13.25
C PHE A 110 -5.01 2.94 11.95
N VAL A 111 -4.29 4.06 12.04
CA VAL A 111 -3.70 4.75 10.89
C VAL A 111 -2.64 3.88 10.20
N PHE A 112 -1.84 3.13 10.96
CA PHE A 112 -0.89 2.18 10.39
C PHE A 112 -1.60 1.03 9.69
N GLU A 113 -2.64 0.45 10.32
CA GLU A 113 -3.41 -0.65 9.73
C GLU A 113 -4.07 -0.24 8.40
N LEU A 114 -4.72 0.92 8.38
CA LEU A 114 -5.26 1.49 7.14
C LEU A 114 -4.17 1.78 6.12
N GLY A 115 -3.04 2.36 6.53
CA GLY A 115 -1.93 2.67 5.64
C GLY A 115 -1.33 1.41 4.98
N ILE A 116 -1.16 0.34 5.76
CA ILE A 116 -0.73 -0.97 5.27
C ILE A 116 -1.73 -1.51 4.25
N GLN A 117 -3.03 -1.47 4.56
CA GLN A 117 -4.07 -1.98 3.68
C GLN A 117 -4.14 -1.18 2.36
N ILE A 118 -4.12 0.16 2.43
CA ILE A 118 -4.05 1.05 1.26
C ILE A 118 -2.81 0.72 0.42
N GLY A 119 -1.66 0.52 1.06
CA GLY A 119 -0.43 0.22 0.36
C GLY A 119 -0.43 -1.16 -0.33
N ILE A 120 -1.03 -2.18 0.29
CA ILE A 120 -1.24 -3.50 -0.35
C ILE A 120 -2.12 -3.34 -1.60
N TYR A 121 -3.26 -2.65 -1.50
CA TYR A 121 -4.14 -2.39 -2.65
C TYR A 121 -3.46 -1.54 -3.73
N ALA A 122 -2.62 -0.57 -3.35
CA ALA A 122 -1.84 0.22 -4.29
C ALA A 122 -0.81 -0.64 -5.04
N ALA A 123 -0.06 -1.51 -4.34
CA ALA A 123 0.86 -2.45 -4.96
C ALA A 123 0.13 -3.41 -5.92
N MET A 124 -1.04 -3.90 -5.53
CA MET A 124 -1.89 -4.72 -6.41
C MET A 124 -2.34 -3.96 -7.65
N ALA A 125 -2.80 -2.70 -7.51
CA ALA A 125 -3.19 -1.87 -8.63
C ALA A 125 -2.02 -1.59 -9.59
N LEU A 126 -0.81 -1.37 -9.05
CA LEU A 126 0.41 -1.20 -9.85
C LEU A 126 0.79 -2.48 -10.62
N GLY A 127 0.59 -3.66 -10.02
CA GLY A 127 0.80 -4.92 -10.72
C GLY A 127 -0.25 -5.17 -11.81
N LEU A 128 -1.52 -4.87 -11.53
CA LEU A 128 -2.60 -4.96 -12.53
C LEU A 128 -2.37 -4.01 -13.73
N ASN A 129 -1.80 -2.83 -13.48
CA ASN A 129 -1.45 -1.86 -14.53
C ASN A 129 -0.43 -2.43 -15.54
N VAL A 130 0.40 -3.39 -15.14
CA VAL A 130 1.32 -4.06 -16.07
C VAL A 130 0.56 -4.79 -17.18
N VAL A 131 -0.50 -5.51 -16.82
CA VAL A 131 -1.27 -6.32 -17.77
C VAL A 131 -2.30 -5.47 -18.51
N VAL A 132 -3.12 -4.73 -17.76
CA VAL A 132 -4.23 -3.96 -18.34
C VAL A 132 -3.72 -2.68 -19.01
N GLY A 133 -2.76 -1.99 -18.38
CA GLY A 133 -2.28 -0.70 -18.87
C GLY A 133 -1.22 -0.80 -19.96
N MET A 134 -0.24 -1.71 -19.83
CA MET A 134 0.81 -1.85 -20.84
C MET A 134 0.49 -2.85 -21.95
N ALA A 135 -0.13 -3.99 -21.64
CA ALA A 135 -0.45 -5.01 -22.65
C ALA A 135 -1.88 -4.89 -23.22
N GLY A 136 -2.74 -4.05 -22.63
CA GLY A 136 -4.12 -3.86 -23.09
C GLY A 136 -5.03 -5.08 -22.90
N LEU A 137 -4.60 -6.05 -22.08
CA LEU A 137 -5.32 -7.30 -21.85
C LEU A 137 -6.22 -7.16 -20.61
N LEU A 138 -7.48 -7.56 -20.72
CA LEU A 138 -8.38 -7.59 -19.59
C LEU A 138 -8.02 -8.78 -18.67
N ASP A 139 -7.55 -8.49 -17.46
CA ASP A 139 -7.25 -9.48 -16.42
C ASP A 139 -8.18 -9.27 -15.22
N LEU A 140 -9.14 -10.17 -15.07
CA LEU A 140 -10.08 -10.21 -13.93
C LEU A 140 -9.65 -11.22 -12.86
N GLY A 141 -8.61 -12.01 -13.15
CA GLY A 141 -8.10 -13.09 -12.31
C GLY A 141 -6.93 -12.68 -11.41
N TYR A 142 -6.47 -11.43 -11.48
CA TYR A 142 -5.27 -10.95 -10.79
C TYR A 142 -5.24 -11.28 -9.28
N ALA A 143 -6.40 -11.26 -8.62
CA ALA A 143 -6.54 -11.61 -7.21
C ALA A 143 -6.11 -13.05 -6.88
N ALA A 144 -6.14 -13.97 -7.85
CA ALA A 144 -5.63 -15.34 -7.70
C ALA A 144 -4.13 -15.36 -7.39
N PHE A 145 -3.33 -14.55 -8.10
CA PHE A 145 -1.88 -14.49 -7.87
C PHE A 145 -1.54 -13.88 -6.51
N PHE A 146 -2.31 -12.89 -6.09
CA PHE A 146 -2.22 -12.33 -4.74
C PHE A 146 -2.53 -13.39 -3.68
N ALA A 147 -3.61 -14.16 -3.86
CA ALA A 147 -3.97 -15.25 -2.94
C ALA A 147 -2.88 -16.31 -2.86
N VAL A 148 -2.35 -16.79 -3.99
CA VAL A 148 -1.28 -17.82 -4.02
C VAL A 148 -0.05 -17.37 -3.22
N GLY A 149 0.38 -16.12 -3.39
CA GLY A 149 1.53 -15.58 -2.65
C GLY A 149 1.24 -15.45 -1.15
N ALA A 150 0.09 -14.87 -0.80
CA ALA A 150 -0.33 -14.68 0.59
C ALA A 150 -0.48 -16.01 1.34
N TYR A 151 -1.13 -17.01 0.73
CA TYR A 151 -1.27 -18.34 1.31
C TYR A 151 0.08 -19.06 1.39
N THR A 152 0.95 -18.95 0.38
CA THR A 152 2.29 -19.55 0.47
C THR A 152 3.04 -19.02 1.69
N TRP A 153 3.07 -17.69 1.86
CA TRP A 153 3.71 -17.06 3.01
C TRP A 153 3.08 -17.49 4.35
N ALA A 154 1.74 -17.51 4.41
CA ALA A 154 1.01 -17.90 5.61
C ALA A 154 1.20 -19.38 5.99
N ILE A 155 1.18 -20.31 5.02
CA ILE A 155 1.34 -21.76 5.25
C ILE A 155 2.70 -22.06 5.88
N PHE A 156 3.79 -21.50 5.33
CA PHE A 156 5.13 -21.72 5.88
C PHE A 156 5.39 -20.96 7.18
N GLY A 157 4.72 -19.82 7.38
CA GLY A 157 4.81 -19.00 8.60
C GLY A 157 3.93 -19.45 9.76
N SER A 158 3.19 -20.56 9.64
CA SER A 158 2.21 -21.03 10.62
C SER A 158 2.33 -22.54 10.88
N GLU A 159 1.49 -23.07 11.76
CA GLU A 159 1.45 -24.52 12.06
C GLU A 159 0.90 -25.35 10.89
N GLN A 160 0.28 -24.72 9.90
CA GLN A 160 -0.37 -25.38 8.77
C GLN A 160 0.63 -26.22 7.94
N ALA A 161 1.89 -25.82 7.88
CA ALA A 161 2.94 -26.61 7.23
C ALA A 161 3.13 -28.01 7.85
N ARG A 162 2.77 -28.24 9.12
CA ARG A 162 2.86 -29.56 9.79
C ARG A 162 1.99 -30.61 9.13
N ASN A 163 0.91 -30.20 8.48
CA ASN A 163 -0.05 -31.12 7.87
C ASN A 163 0.55 -31.85 6.65
N PHE A 164 1.62 -31.32 6.05
CA PHE A 164 2.20 -31.85 4.81
C PHE A 164 3.72 -32.05 4.87
N LEU A 165 4.44 -31.26 5.67
CA LEU A 165 5.89 -31.39 5.84
C LEU A 165 6.23 -31.95 7.22
N LYS A 166 7.10 -32.95 7.24
CA LYS A 166 7.69 -33.47 8.49
C LYS A 166 8.71 -32.46 9.01
N GLY A 167 8.46 -31.87 10.18
CA GLY A 167 9.37 -30.93 10.83
C GLY A 167 8.74 -30.20 12.02
N SER A 168 9.57 -29.47 12.76
CA SER A 168 9.14 -28.60 13.85
C SER A 168 8.62 -27.28 13.28
N PHE A 169 7.33 -27.23 12.96
CA PHE A 169 6.63 -26.02 12.57
C PHE A 169 5.78 -25.48 13.74
N PRO A 170 5.58 -24.16 13.85
CA PRO A 170 6.07 -23.16 12.91
C PRO A 170 7.57 -22.92 13.12
N LEU A 171 8.29 -22.75 12.01
CA LEU A 171 9.71 -22.42 12.03
C LEU A 171 9.92 -21.07 12.72
N PRO A 172 11.08 -20.82 13.36
CA PRO A 172 11.38 -19.53 13.98
C PRO A 172 11.14 -18.35 13.03
N GLY A 173 10.70 -17.21 13.57
CA GLY A 173 10.40 -16.01 12.77
C GLY A 173 11.54 -15.51 11.88
N GLU A 174 12.79 -15.89 12.16
CA GLU A 174 13.97 -15.59 11.32
C GLU A 174 13.81 -16.10 9.88
N TYR A 175 13.15 -17.25 9.71
CA TYR A 175 12.91 -17.85 8.40
C TYR A 175 11.82 -17.14 7.59
N MET A 176 11.15 -16.13 8.16
CA MET A 176 10.04 -15.45 7.48
C MET A 176 10.50 -14.71 6.21
N TYR A 177 11.72 -14.17 6.20
CA TYR A 177 12.29 -13.54 5.00
C TYR A 177 12.51 -14.57 3.88
N LEU A 178 12.87 -15.81 4.23
CA LEU A 178 12.96 -16.91 3.29
C LEU A 178 11.57 -17.26 2.73
N PHE A 179 10.53 -17.29 3.57
CA PHE A 179 9.16 -17.57 3.13
C PHE A 179 8.63 -16.51 2.17
N MET A 180 9.04 -15.24 2.33
CA MET A 180 8.73 -14.19 1.36
C MET A 180 9.37 -14.49 -0.01
N GLY A 181 10.62 -14.95 -0.03
CA GLY A 181 11.28 -15.41 -1.27
C GLY A 181 10.57 -16.61 -1.90
N ILE A 182 10.18 -17.59 -1.09
CA ILE A 182 9.41 -18.77 -1.55
C ILE A 182 8.07 -18.33 -2.14
N ALA A 183 7.34 -17.41 -1.49
CA ALA A 183 6.08 -16.89 -1.99
C ALA A 183 6.23 -16.18 -3.35
N ILE A 184 7.32 -15.43 -3.57
CA ILE A 184 7.60 -14.83 -4.88
C ILE A 184 7.83 -15.91 -5.94
N VAL A 185 8.63 -16.93 -5.62
CA VAL A 185 8.94 -18.02 -6.55
C VAL A 185 7.70 -18.85 -6.88
N THR A 186 6.88 -19.21 -5.88
CA THR A 186 5.66 -20.00 -6.10
C THR A 186 4.62 -19.21 -6.90
N THR A 187 4.46 -17.91 -6.64
CA THR A 187 3.58 -17.06 -7.44
C THR A 187 4.09 -16.90 -8.86
N ALA A 188 5.40 -16.76 -9.07
CA ALA A 188 5.99 -16.68 -10.41
C ALA A 188 5.82 -17.99 -11.20
N ILE A 189 6.02 -19.15 -10.56
CA ILE A 189 5.80 -20.46 -11.18
C ILE A 189 4.32 -20.64 -11.52
N THR A 190 3.42 -20.32 -10.59
CA THR A 190 1.98 -20.39 -10.81
C THR A 190 1.56 -19.47 -11.96
N GLY A 191 2.10 -18.25 -12.00
CA GLY A 191 1.94 -17.30 -13.11
C GLY A 191 2.42 -17.85 -14.45
N LEU A 192 3.57 -18.54 -14.48
CA LEU A 192 4.08 -19.17 -15.69
C LEU A 192 3.17 -20.32 -16.17
N VAL A 193 2.78 -21.21 -15.25
CA VAL A 193 1.93 -22.38 -15.55
C VAL A 193 0.58 -21.95 -16.10
N ILE A 194 -0.02 -20.90 -15.55
CA ILE A 194 -1.33 -20.39 -15.97
C ILE A 194 -1.21 -19.45 -17.17
N GLY A 195 -0.15 -18.64 -17.22
CA GLY A 195 0.09 -17.67 -18.29
C GLY A 195 0.41 -18.31 -19.63
N LEU A 196 1.17 -19.42 -19.63
CA LEU A 196 1.53 -20.14 -20.87
C LEU A 196 0.33 -20.56 -21.73
N PRO A 197 -0.73 -21.21 -21.20
CA PRO A 197 -1.93 -21.50 -22.00
C PRO A 197 -2.72 -20.23 -22.33
N ALA A 198 -2.74 -19.22 -21.44
CA ALA A 198 -3.45 -17.97 -21.66
C ALA A 198 -2.92 -17.16 -22.86
N LEU A 199 -1.62 -17.28 -23.19
CA LEU A 199 -1.01 -16.65 -24.39
C LEU A 199 -1.67 -17.09 -25.71
N ARG A 200 -2.40 -18.20 -25.74
CA ARG A 200 -3.11 -18.68 -26.94
C ARG A 200 -4.47 -18.01 -27.13
N LEU A 201 -4.97 -17.32 -26.11
CA LEU A 201 -6.28 -16.67 -26.10
C LEU A 201 -6.14 -15.18 -26.40
N ARG A 202 -7.15 -14.58 -27.01
CA ARG A 202 -7.17 -13.16 -27.39
C ARG A 202 -8.51 -12.53 -27.04
N GLY A 203 -8.48 -11.23 -26.72
CA GLY A 203 -9.67 -10.43 -26.44
C GLY A 203 -10.52 -11.01 -25.31
N ASP A 204 -11.82 -11.11 -25.53
CA ASP A 204 -12.81 -11.50 -24.52
C ASP A 204 -12.59 -12.91 -23.96
N TYR A 205 -12.02 -13.82 -24.76
CA TYR A 205 -11.71 -15.18 -24.31
C TYR A 205 -10.66 -15.19 -23.19
N LEU A 206 -9.70 -14.27 -23.22
CA LEU A 206 -8.71 -14.14 -22.15
C LEU A 206 -9.37 -13.64 -20.86
N ALA A 207 -10.30 -12.70 -20.96
CA ALA A 207 -11.03 -12.15 -19.81
C ALA A 207 -11.88 -13.23 -19.11
N ILE A 208 -12.57 -14.06 -19.88
CA ILE A 208 -13.39 -15.16 -19.33
C ILE A 208 -12.50 -16.17 -18.58
N VAL A 209 -11.35 -16.51 -19.14
CA VAL A 209 -10.43 -17.48 -18.52
C VAL A 209 -9.77 -16.92 -17.25
N THR A 210 -9.38 -15.65 -17.24
CA THR A 210 -8.81 -15.03 -16.03
C THR A 210 -9.87 -14.91 -14.92
N LEU A 211 -11.11 -14.56 -15.24
CA LEU A 211 -12.22 -14.60 -14.28
C LEU A 211 -12.43 -16.01 -13.72
N GLY A 212 -12.48 -17.01 -14.61
CA GLY A 212 -12.62 -18.42 -14.22
C GLY A 212 -11.49 -18.88 -13.28
N LEU A 213 -10.25 -18.48 -13.56
CA LEU A 213 -9.11 -18.73 -12.67
C LEU A 213 -9.30 -18.10 -11.30
N GLY A 214 -9.70 -16.82 -11.25
CA GLY A 214 -9.98 -16.11 -9.99
C GLY A 214 -11.02 -16.85 -9.15
N GLU A 215 -12.08 -17.33 -9.79
CA GLU A 215 -13.13 -18.12 -9.16
C GLU A 215 -12.63 -19.47 -8.66
N VAL A 216 -11.87 -20.21 -9.48
CA VAL A 216 -11.28 -21.50 -9.10
C VAL A 216 -10.38 -21.34 -7.87
N VAL A 217 -9.51 -20.33 -7.85
CA VAL A 217 -8.63 -20.09 -6.69
C VAL A 217 -9.42 -19.71 -5.44
N ARG A 218 -10.51 -18.95 -5.57
CA ARG A 218 -11.40 -18.65 -4.44
C ARG A 218 -12.07 -19.91 -3.90
N ILE A 219 -12.59 -20.77 -4.78
CA ILE A 219 -13.22 -22.04 -4.39
C ILE A 219 -12.19 -22.94 -3.72
N LEU A 220 -10.98 -23.06 -4.29
CA LEU A 220 -9.89 -23.82 -3.68
C LEU A 220 -9.54 -23.27 -2.30
N ALA A 221 -9.34 -21.96 -2.15
CA ALA A 221 -9.02 -21.33 -0.88
C ALA A 221 -10.05 -21.66 0.21
N ASN A 222 -11.34 -21.73 -0.15
CA ASN A 222 -12.42 -22.02 0.78
C ASN A 222 -12.65 -23.51 1.06
N ASN A 223 -12.20 -24.42 0.19
CA ASN A 223 -12.49 -25.86 0.29
C ASN A 223 -11.25 -26.76 0.45
N LEU A 224 -10.04 -26.20 0.46
CA LEU A 224 -8.78 -26.93 0.74
C LEU A 224 -8.54 -27.15 2.24
N ASP A 225 -9.60 -27.27 3.02
CA ASP A 225 -9.58 -27.80 4.39
C ASP A 225 -9.66 -29.34 4.41
N HIS A 226 -10.20 -29.96 3.36
CA HIS A 226 -10.31 -31.42 3.22
C HIS A 226 -9.76 -31.92 1.86
N PRO A 227 -9.13 -33.11 1.77
CA PRO A 227 -8.86 -34.11 2.83
C PRO A 227 -7.64 -33.79 3.71
N ILE A 228 -6.73 -32.92 3.26
CA ILE A 228 -5.62 -32.43 4.06
C ILE A 228 -5.77 -30.91 4.16
N ASN A 229 -5.76 -30.38 5.38
CA ASN A 229 -6.07 -28.97 5.65
C ASN A 229 -4.88 -28.07 5.26
N LEU A 230 -4.93 -27.50 4.04
CA LEU A 230 -3.91 -26.59 3.51
C LEU A 230 -4.24 -25.12 3.79
N THR A 231 -5.48 -24.69 3.59
CA THR A 231 -5.87 -23.27 3.63
C THR A 231 -6.67 -22.89 4.87
N ASN A 232 -7.10 -23.88 5.65
CA ASN A 232 -8.05 -23.71 6.76
C ASN A 232 -9.42 -23.15 6.32
N GLY A 233 -9.75 -23.36 5.03
CA GLY A 233 -11.03 -22.98 4.45
C GLY A 233 -11.36 -21.49 4.65
N PRO A 234 -12.63 -21.14 4.93
CA PRO A 234 -13.07 -19.75 5.09
C PRO A 234 -12.48 -19.02 6.30
N GLN A 235 -11.96 -19.74 7.30
CA GLN A 235 -11.36 -19.15 8.50
C GLN A 235 -9.97 -18.54 8.22
N GLY A 236 -9.30 -19.01 7.16
CA GLY A 236 -7.94 -18.61 6.83
C GLY A 236 -6.91 -19.06 7.86
N ILE A 237 -5.66 -18.70 7.61
CA ILE A 237 -4.50 -19.19 8.37
C ILE A 237 -4.16 -18.18 9.48
N THR A 238 -4.41 -18.58 10.73
CA THR A 238 -4.05 -17.81 11.93
C THR A 238 -3.65 -18.76 13.07
N PRO A 239 -2.69 -18.39 13.96
CA PRO A 239 -1.79 -17.24 13.88
C PRO A 239 -0.59 -17.50 12.94
N VAL A 240 -0.16 -16.47 12.22
CA VAL A 240 1.11 -16.48 11.47
C VAL A 240 2.18 -15.85 12.35
N GLN A 241 3.36 -16.48 12.44
CA GLN A 241 4.49 -15.93 13.19
C GLN A 241 4.91 -14.56 12.64
N ARG A 242 5.69 -13.80 13.40
CA ARG A 242 6.22 -12.50 12.97
C ARG A 242 7.74 -12.56 12.85
N PRO A 243 8.35 -11.87 11.87
CA PRO A 243 9.80 -11.81 11.78
C PRO A 243 10.39 -11.08 12.99
N PRO A 244 11.57 -11.48 13.50
CA PRO A 244 12.28 -10.68 14.49
C PRO A 244 12.72 -9.36 13.85
N ILE A 245 12.40 -8.27 14.54
CA ILE A 245 12.65 -6.89 14.10
C ILE A 245 13.64 -6.16 15.00
N ASP A 246 14.47 -6.88 15.76
CA ASP A 246 15.43 -6.25 16.66
C ASP A 246 16.41 -5.35 15.91
N TRP A 247 16.90 -5.77 14.74
CA TRP A 247 17.73 -4.93 13.87
C TRP A 247 17.03 -3.60 13.53
N PHE A 248 15.71 -3.64 13.28
CA PHE A 248 14.90 -2.47 12.95
C PHE A 248 14.70 -1.58 14.18
N ARG A 249 14.47 -2.17 15.36
CA ARG A 249 14.39 -1.43 16.63
C ARG A 249 15.69 -0.67 16.93
N HIS A 250 16.84 -1.30 16.74
CA HIS A 250 18.14 -0.66 16.91
C HIS A 250 18.36 0.47 15.89
N LEU A 251 17.98 0.27 14.62
CA LEU A 251 18.04 1.30 13.58
C LEU A 251 17.18 2.52 13.92
N MET A 252 15.93 2.31 14.33
CA MET A 252 15.01 3.39 14.67
C MET A 252 15.45 4.12 15.95
N ALA A 253 16.00 3.40 16.93
CA ALA A 253 16.59 4.01 18.12
C ALA A 253 17.80 4.89 17.78
N ALA A 254 18.66 4.46 16.84
CA ALA A 254 19.78 5.28 16.35
C ALA A 254 19.30 6.55 15.62
N LEU A 255 18.12 6.50 14.98
CA LEU A 255 17.45 7.66 14.38
C LEU A 255 16.69 8.53 15.40
N GLY A 256 16.75 8.19 16.69
CA GLY A 256 16.08 8.93 17.78
C GLY A 256 14.58 8.65 17.92
N VAL A 257 14.05 7.66 17.20
CA VAL A 257 12.63 7.27 17.28
C VAL A 257 12.49 6.16 18.33
N ARG A 258 11.80 6.48 19.44
CA ARG A 258 11.48 5.50 20.48
C ARG A 258 10.29 4.68 20.03
N LEU A 259 10.48 3.37 19.90
CA LEU A 259 9.44 2.43 19.54
C LEU A 259 8.91 1.74 20.80
N ASP A 260 7.59 1.77 20.96
CA ASP A 260 6.91 0.96 21.97
C ASP A 260 6.63 -0.45 21.40
N GLN A 261 6.54 -1.45 22.29
CA GLN A 261 6.27 -2.85 21.92
C GLN A 261 4.92 -3.07 21.19
N THR A 262 4.04 -2.07 21.19
CA THR A 262 2.72 -2.12 20.54
C THR A 262 2.75 -1.58 19.10
N THR A 263 3.62 -0.61 18.81
CA THR A 263 3.62 0.14 17.53
C THR A 263 4.78 -0.23 16.61
N ASP A 264 5.81 -0.90 17.13
CA ASP A 264 7.01 -1.29 16.41
C ASP A 264 6.73 -2.14 15.16
N TYR A 265 5.91 -3.19 15.29
CA TYR A 265 5.53 -4.05 14.17
C TYR A 265 4.67 -3.33 13.14
N GLN A 266 3.78 -2.44 13.59
CA GLN A 266 2.89 -1.71 12.69
C GLN A 266 3.66 -0.71 11.84
N LEU A 267 4.60 0.02 12.45
CA LEU A 267 5.52 0.87 11.71
C LEU A 267 6.40 0.06 10.76
N PHE A 268 6.94 -1.08 11.23
CA PHE A 268 7.77 -1.95 10.41
C PHE A 268 7.03 -2.42 9.14
N PHE A 269 5.83 -2.98 9.28
CA PHE A 269 5.05 -3.44 8.13
C PHE A 269 4.57 -2.28 7.24
N TYR A 270 4.26 -1.12 7.80
CA TYR A 270 3.94 0.08 7.03
C TYR A 270 5.11 0.51 6.14
N LEU A 271 6.31 0.62 6.71
CA LEU A 271 7.52 0.96 5.95
C LEU A 271 7.91 -0.13 4.96
N LEU A 272 7.71 -1.41 5.31
CA LEU A 272 7.93 -2.53 4.40
C LEU A 272 7.00 -2.43 3.18
N VAL A 273 5.72 -2.12 3.36
CA VAL A 273 4.78 -1.94 2.25
C VAL A 273 5.18 -0.74 1.38
N LEU A 274 5.59 0.39 1.96
CA LEU A 274 6.10 1.53 1.19
C LEU A 274 7.35 1.17 0.39
N LEU A 275 8.29 0.43 0.99
CA LEU A 275 9.48 -0.07 0.32
C LEU A 275 9.10 -0.98 -0.86
N MET A 276 8.14 -1.90 -0.65
CA MET A 276 7.65 -2.80 -1.70
C MET A 276 6.97 -2.03 -2.83
N ILE A 277 6.17 -1.01 -2.54
CA ILE A 277 5.59 -0.13 -3.58
C ILE A 277 6.71 0.56 -4.38
N GLY A 278 7.72 1.11 -3.70
CA GLY A 278 8.88 1.73 -4.36
C GLY A 278 9.62 0.76 -5.28
N LEU A 279 9.82 -0.48 -4.82
CA LEU A 279 10.44 -1.54 -5.61
C LEU A 279 9.57 -1.92 -6.82
N VAL A 280 8.26 -2.09 -6.64
CA VAL A 280 7.31 -2.37 -7.73
C VAL A 280 7.30 -1.24 -8.76
N ILE A 281 7.31 0.02 -8.33
CA ILE A 281 7.42 1.18 -9.24
C ILE A 281 8.74 1.12 -10.03
N LEU A 282 9.86 0.87 -9.36
CA LEU A 282 11.17 0.77 -10.02
C LEU A 282 11.18 -0.36 -11.06
N VAL A 283 10.64 -1.53 -10.71
CA VAL A 283 10.49 -2.66 -11.64
C VAL A 283 9.60 -2.28 -12.81
N ASN A 284 8.44 -1.65 -12.57
CA ASN A 284 7.52 -1.24 -13.62
C ASN A 284 8.14 -0.21 -14.58
N VAL A 285 8.86 0.78 -14.07
CA VAL A 285 9.56 1.77 -14.90
C VAL A 285 10.66 1.11 -15.73
N ASN A 286 11.44 0.21 -15.14
CA ASN A 286 12.47 -0.54 -15.86
C ASN A 286 11.85 -1.47 -16.91
N LEU A 287 10.71 -2.09 -16.61
CA LEU A 287 10.01 -2.99 -17.51
C LEU A 287 9.43 -2.23 -18.70
N ALA A 288 8.80 -1.07 -18.47
CA ALA A 288 8.29 -0.20 -19.53
C ALA A 288 9.41 0.29 -20.46
N ASN A 289 10.58 0.61 -19.90
CA ASN A 289 11.77 1.01 -20.66
C ASN A 289 12.55 -0.17 -21.27
N SER A 290 12.16 -1.41 -20.99
CA SER A 290 12.81 -2.60 -21.55
C SER A 290 12.32 -2.91 -22.97
N ARG A 291 13.02 -3.83 -23.65
CA ARG A 291 12.59 -4.32 -24.98
C ARG A 291 11.22 -5.01 -24.93
N PHE A 292 10.92 -5.72 -23.84
CA PHE A 292 9.66 -6.43 -23.66
C PHE A 292 8.50 -5.47 -23.45
N GLY A 293 8.66 -4.46 -22.58
CA GLY A 293 7.61 -3.47 -22.36
C GLY A 293 7.26 -2.68 -23.62
N ARG A 294 8.27 -2.27 -24.40
CA ARG A 294 8.03 -1.61 -25.70
C ARG A 294 7.33 -2.52 -26.70
N ALA A 295 7.58 -3.83 -26.67
CA ALA A 295 6.90 -4.78 -27.54
C ALA A 295 5.42 -4.94 -27.18
N TRP A 296 5.06 -4.92 -25.89
CA TRP A 296 3.67 -5.00 -25.45
C TRP A 296 2.85 -3.78 -25.84
N VAL A 297 3.41 -2.58 -25.72
CA VAL A 297 2.73 -1.31 -26.07
C VAL A 297 2.53 -1.16 -27.58
N ALA A 298 3.29 -1.88 -28.40
CA ALA A 298 3.24 -1.77 -29.86
C ALA A 298 2.18 -2.67 -30.53
N ILE A 299 1.54 -3.57 -29.79
CA ILE A 299 0.52 -4.52 -30.26
C ILE A 299 -0.87 -3.92 -30.03
#